data_AF-A0A956G7J1-F1
#
_entry.id   AF-A0A956G7J1-F1
#
_cell.length_a   1.000
_cell.length_b   1.000
_cell.length_c   1.000
_cell.angle_alpha   90.00
_cell.angle_beta   90.00
_cell.angle_gamma   90.00
#
_symmetry.space_group_name_H-M   'P 1'
#
loop_
_entity.id
_entity.type
_entity.pdbx_description
1 polymer ?
#
loop_
_entity_poly.entity_id
_entity_poly.type
_entity_poly.pdbx_seq_one_letter_code
_entity_poly.pdbx_strand_id
1 'polypeptide(L)'
;MAFVFFVPLVPLVGVVLAVRRVREGQRRVRRFAVAALLVGCLMTAAQVTAAAIVVPRLLGLMRRSRAAEGPMALGVMRTQIEVRGPERPLPRGDTGWTPSTPCCKRAERRCANKHSAWGHPIWRVLDFRAYGTRHSFQYRYRSADGEHAVFEARADLDCDGVYSSYQLHVQRRRGALGFSRRVERPYE
;
A
#
# COMPACT_ATOMS: atom_id res chain seq x y z
N MET A 1 8.71 18.57 -5.05
CA MET A 1 7.65 18.95 -4.09
C MET A 1 8.18 18.85 -2.65
N ALA A 2 9.13 19.71 -2.26
CA ALA A 2 9.74 19.68 -0.91
C ALA A 2 9.48 20.95 -0.08
N PHE A 3 8.75 21.93 -0.62
CA PHE A 3 8.60 23.24 0.01
C PHE A 3 7.44 23.37 1.02
N VAL A 4 6.57 22.35 1.16
CA VAL A 4 5.34 22.48 1.98
C VAL A 4 5.52 22.04 3.44
N PHE A 5 6.61 21.34 3.79
CA PHE A 5 6.80 20.81 5.16
C PHE A 5 7.68 21.65 6.09
N PHE A 6 8.21 22.79 5.63
CA PHE A 6 9.07 23.66 6.46
C PHE A 6 8.31 24.58 7.43
N VAL A 7 6.99 24.43 7.57
CA VAL A 7 6.10 25.43 8.21
C VAL A 7 5.42 24.90 9.48
N PRO A 8 6.19 24.58 10.54
CA PRO A 8 5.67 24.95 11.87
C PRO A 8 6.67 25.75 12.72
N LEU A 9 7.96 25.75 12.37
CA LEU A 9 8.97 26.43 13.19
C LEU A 9 9.01 27.94 12.96
N VAL A 10 8.84 28.41 11.72
CA VAL A 10 8.83 29.84 11.39
C VAL A 10 7.73 30.61 12.14
N PRO A 11 6.47 30.16 12.20
CA PRO A 11 5.45 30.86 12.99
C PRO A 11 5.73 30.80 14.50
N LEU A 12 6.30 29.72 15.02
CA LEU A 12 6.67 29.64 16.45
C LEU A 12 7.75 30.66 16.83
N VAL A 13 8.82 30.77 16.04
CA VAL A 13 9.87 31.79 16.24
C VAL A 13 9.28 33.20 16.12
N GLY A 14 8.41 33.43 15.13
CA GLY A 14 7.71 34.70 14.95
C GLY A 14 6.82 35.08 16.15
N VAL A 15 6.06 34.13 16.70
CA VAL A 15 5.21 34.33 17.88
C VAL A 15 6.06 34.64 19.11
N VAL A 16 7.15 33.91 19.35
CA VAL A 16 8.05 34.15 20.49
C VAL A 16 8.67 35.56 20.41
N LEU A 17 9.16 35.97 19.24
CA LEU A 17 9.73 37.31 19.02
C LEU A 17 8.67 38.42 19.18
N ALA A 18 7.45 38.19 18.68
CA ALA A 18 6.35 39.14 18.82
C ALA A 18 5.93 39.33 20.29
N VAL A 19 5.79 38.24 21.05
CA VAL A 19 5.45 38.29 22.49
C VAL A 19 6.53 39.02 23.28
N ARG A 20 7.81 38.78 22.98
CA ARG A 20 8.93 39.47 23.64
C ARG A 20 8.89 40.99 23.39
N ARG A 21 8.68 41.43 22.14
CA ARG A 21 8.56 42.86 21.82
C ARG A 21 7.33 43.54 22.42
N VAL A 22 6.22 42.83 22.60
CA VAL A 22 5.03 43.39 23.27
C VAL A 22 5.32 43.67 24.76
N ARG A 23 6.15 42.85 25.41
CA ARG A 23 6.55 43.07 26.81
C ARG A 23 7.47 44.29 27.00
N GLU A 24 8.24 44.68 25.99
CA GLU A 24 9.19 45.81 26.04
C GLU A 24 8.55 47.21 25.91
N GLY A 25 7.21 47.32 25.85
CA GLY A 25 6.51 48.60 26.07
C GLY A 25 6.48 49.59 24.89
N GLN A 26 6.98 49.25 23.71
CA GLN A 26 6.90 50.13 22.52
C GLN A 26 5.45 50.25 21.99
N ARG A 27 4.75 51.33 22.35
CA ARG A 27 3.36 51.62 21.91
C ARG A 27 3.15 51.55 20.39
N ARG A 28 4.13 51.99 19.59
CA ARG A 28 4.02 52.00 18.12
C ARG A 28 4.14 50.59 17.50
N VAL A 29 4.92 49.70 18.12
CA VAL A 29 5.12 48.32 17.64
C VAL A 29 3.98 47.39 18.09
N ARG A 30 3.30 47.72 19.18
CA ARG A 30 2.20 46.91 19.74
C ARG A 30 1.05 46.68 18.76
N ARG A 31 0.65 47.68 17.95
CA ARG A 31 -0.43 47.53 16.96
C ARG A 31 -0.04 46.55 15.85
N PHE A 32 1.19 46.64 15.34
CA PHE A 32 1.70 45.71 14.32
C PHE A 32 1.90 44.30 14.86
N ALA A 33 2.39 44.16 16.10
CA ALA A 33 2.56 42.85 16.73
C ALA A 33 1.23 42.11 16.92
N VAL A 34 0.18 42.81 17.34
CA VAL A 34 -1.17 42.23 17.47
C VAL A 34 -1.73 41.83 16.12
N ALA A 35 -1.63 42.68 15.09
CA ALA A 35 -2.09 42.35 13.74
C ALA A 35 -1.35 41.13 13.16
N ALA A 36 -0.03 41.06 13.33
CA ALA A 36 0.77 39.92 12.89
C ALA A 36 0.37 38.62 13.61
N LEU A 37 0.07 38.69 14.91
CA LEU A 37 -0.38 37.53 15.68
C LEU A 37 -1.75 37.03 15.19
N LEU A 38 -2.70 37.93 14.95
CA LEU A 38 -4.01 37.57 14.41
C LEU A 38 -3.91 36.94 13.01
N VAL A 39 -3.13 37.53 12.10
CA VAL A 39 -2.90 36.96 10.76
C VAL A 39 -2.22 35.60 10.87
N GLY A 40 -1.24 35.44 11.76
CA GLY A 40 -0.58 34.16 12.02
C GLY A 40 -1.55 33.09 12.54
N CYS A 41 -2.43 33.44 13.49
CA CYS A 41 -3.46 32.55 14.00
C CYS A 41 -4.47 32.15 12.91
N LEU A 42 -4.89 33.09 12.06
CA LEU A 42 -5.81 32.78 10.95
C LEU A 42 -5.17 31.87 9.90
N MET A 43 -3.92 32.12 9.52
CA MET A 43 -3.19 31.29 8.56
C MET A 43 -2.95 29.88 9.09
N THR A 44 -2.62 29.73 10.37
CA THR A 44 -2.45 28.40 11.00
C THR A 44 -3.79 27.66 11.09
N ALA A 45 -4.88 28.33 11.45
CA ALA A 45 -6.22 27.74 11.44
C ALA A 45 -6.64 27.27 10.03
N ALA A 46 -6.35 28.06 8.99
CA ALA A 46 -6.58 27.69 7.60
C ALA A 46 -5.75 26.48 7.16
N GLN A 47 -4.48 26.38 7.59
CA GLN A 47 -3.62 25.23 7.29
C GLN A 47 -4.11 23.94 7.99
N VAL A 48 -4.52 24.04 9.26
CA VAL A 48 -5.03 22.89 10.03
C VAL A 48 -6.33 22.36 9.42
N THR A 49 -7.25 23.25 9.05
CA THR A 49 -8.51 22.85 8.39
C THR A 49 -8.27 22.22 7.02
N ALA A 50 -7.36 22.78 6.21
CA ALA A 50 -6.95 22.16 4.95
C ALA A 50 -6.34 20.77 5.16
N ALA A 51 -5.45 20.61 6.14
CA ALA A 51 -4.83 19.31 6.45
C ALA A 51 -5.87 18.27 6.89
N ALA A 52 -6.86 18.67 7.71
CA ALA A 52 -7.94 17.79 8.15
C ALA A 52 -8.76 17.23 6.97
N ILE A 53 -8.90 17.99 5.87
CA ILE A 53 -9.62 17.56 4.67
C ILE A 53 -8.72 16.72 3.75
N VAL A 54 -7.46 17.12 3.59
CA VAL A 54 -6.54 16.50 2.61
C VAL A 54 -5.98 15.16 3.09
N VAL A 55 -5.62 15.04 4.38
CA VAL A 55 -4.95 13.84 4.92
C VAL A 55 -5.81 12.58 4.75
N PRO A 56 -7.11 12.54 5.10
CA PRO A 56 -7.93 11.35 4.91
C PRO A 56 -8.01 10.92 3.44
N ARG A 57 -8.12 11.87 2.50
CA ARG A 57 -8.15 11.59 1.06
C ARG A 57 -6.83 10.98 0.58
N LEU A 58 -5.70 11.53 1.03
CA LEU A 58 -4.38 11.00 0.70
C LEU A 58 -4.21 9.57 1.22
N LEU A 59 -4.64 9.30 2.47
CA LEU A 59 -4.61 7.95 3.05
C LEU A 59 -5.48 6.97 2.26
N GLY A 60 -6.68 7.39 1.84
CA GLY A 60 -7.56 6.61 0.97
C GLY A 60 -6.91 6.26 -0.38
N LEU A 61 -6.25 7.23 -1.02
CA LEU A 61 -5.50 6.99 -2.25
C LEU A 61 -4.34 6.01 -2.06
N MET A 62 -3.59 6.12 -0.95
CA MET A 62 -2.52 5.19 -0.62
C MET A 62 -3.03 3.76 -0.36
N ARG A 63 -4.22 3.62 0.23
CA ARG A 63 -4.85 2.31 0.43
C ARG A 63 -5.31 1.70 -0.90
N ARG A 64 -5.96 2.49 -1.76
CA ARG A 64 -6.36 2.06 -3.10
C ARG A 64 -5.17 1.66 -3.98
N SER A 65 -4.06 2.39 -3.90
CA SER A 65 -2.84 2.03 -4.65
C SER A 65 -2.25 0.71 -4.16
N ARG A 66 -2.28 0.44 -2.85
CA ARG A 66 -1.90 -0.88 -2.30
C ARG A 66 -2.86 -1.96 -2.74
N ALA A 67 -4.17 -1.73 -2.71
CA ALA A 67 -5.18 -2.72 -3.13
C ALA A 67 -4.97 -3.19 -4.58
N ALA A 68 -4.45 -2.32 -5.45
CA ALA A 68 -4.13 -2.67 -6.83
C ALA A 68 -2.96 -3.66 -6.98
N GLU A 69 -2.11 -3.83 -5.95
CA GLU A 69 -0.98 -4.79 -5.98
C GLU A 69 -1.46 -6.23 -6.22
N GLY A 70 -2.56 -6.65 -5.58
CA GLY A 70 -3.09 -8.01 -5.68
C GLY A 70 -3.48 -8.40 -7.12
N PRO A 71 -4.40 -7.66 -7.77
CA PRO A 71 -4.76 -7.90 -9.17
C PRO A 71 -3.59 -7.80 -10.14
N MET A 72 -2.65 -6.87 -9.92
CA MET A 72 -1.45 -6.75 -10.76
C MET A 72 -0.57 -7.99 -10.69
N ALA A 73 -0.32 -8.51 -9.48
CA ALA A 73 0.46 -9.72 -9.29
C ALA A 73 -0.21 -10.96 -9.93
N LEU A 74 -1.53 -11.07 -9.85
CA LEU A 74 -2.28 -12.12 -10.55
C LEU A 74 -2.22 -11.95 -12.08
N GLY A 75 -2.20 -10.70 -12.57
CA GLY A 75 -2.00 -10.40 -13.99
C GLY A 75 -0.66 -10.90 -14.50
N VAL A 76 0.40 -10.66 -13.76
CA VAL A 76 1.75 -11.17 -14.08
C VAL A 76 1.77 -12.69 -14.08
N MET A 77 1.17 -13.31 -13.07
CA MET A 77 1.11 -14.77 -12.99
C MET A 77 0.41 -15.38 -14.22
N ARG A 78 -0.70 -14.77 -14.64
CA ARG A 78 -1.39 -15.16 -15.87
C ARG A 78 -0.43 -15.12 -17.07
N THR A 79 0.29 -14.02 -17.26
CA THR A 79 1.25 -13.88 -18.35
C THR A 79 2.35 -14.94 -18.28
N GLN A 80 2.89 -15.25 -17.10
CA GLN A 80 3.92 -16.30 -16.95
C GLN A 80 3.40 -17.69 -17.33
N ILE A 81 2.14 -18.01 -17.01
CA ILE A 81 1.51 -19.28 -17.40
C ILE A 81 1.23 -19.32 -18.90
N GLU A 82 0.78 -18.21 -19.48
CA GLU A 82 0.57 -18.08 -20.94
C GLU A 82 1.90 -18.31 -21.69
N VAL A 83 3.00 -17.68 -21.23
CA VAL A 83 4.35 -17.87 -21.79
C VAL A 83 4.84 -19.31 -21.65
N ARG A 84 4.52 -19.99 -20.54
CA ARG A 84 4.85 -21.41 -20.35
C ARG A 84 4.13 -22.32 -21.35
N GLY A 85 2.96 -21.89 -21.84
CA GLY A 85 2.17 -22.58 -22.83
C GLY A 85 1.29 -23.72 -22.28
N PRO A 86 0.24 -24.11 -23.01
CA PRO A 86 -0.73 -25.14 -22.61
C PRO A 86 -0.17 -26.58 -22.65
N GLU A 87 0.93 -26.80 -23.35
CA GLU A 87 1.56 -28.12 -23.51
C GLU A 87 2.18 -28.64 -22.22
N ARG A 88 2.57 -27.73 -21.32
CA ARG A 88 3.18 -28.08 -20.03
C ARG A 88 2.09 -28.19 -18.96
N PRO A 89 2.07 -29.28 -18.17
CA PRO A 89 1.16 -29.35 -17.03
C PRO A 89 1.46 -28.23 -16.03
N LEU A 90 0.42 -27.77 -15.34
CA LEU A 90 0.56 -26.86 -14.22
C LEU A 90 1.32 -27.59 -13.09
N PRO A 91 2.23 -26.93 -12.37
CA PRO A 91 2.96 -27.59 -11.29
C PRO A 91 1.97 -28.07 -10.22
N ARG A 92 2.13 -29.30 -9.72
CA ARG A 92 1.25 -29.82 -8.65
C ARG A 92 1.78 -29.39 -7.28
N GLY A 93 0.87 -29.19 -6.33
CA GLY A 93 1.15 -28.89 -4.93
C GLY A 93 0.45 -27.65 -4.40
N ASP A 94 0.74 -27.35 -3.13
CA ASP A 94 0.29 -26.16 -2.41
C ASP A 94 1.53 -25.45 -1.85
N THR A 95 1.66 -24.15 -2.12
CA THR A 95 2.79 -23.35 -1.60
C THR A 95 2.60 -22.92 -0.15
N GLY A 96 1.38 -23.06 0.39
CA GLY A 96 0.91 -22.30 1.53
C GLY A 96 0.89 -20.80 1.26
N TRP A 97 0.57 -20.01 2.29
CA TRP A 97 0.67 -18.55 2.21
C TRP A 97 2.14 -18.13 2.23
N THR A 98 2.53 -17.34 1.23
CA THR A 98 3.88 -16.82 1.04
C THR A 98 3.87 -15.28 1.06
N PRO A 99 4.59 -14.64 1.99
CA PRO A 99 5.23 -15.23 3.17
C PRO A 99 4.18 -15.80 4.14
N SER A 100 4.56 -16.71 5.02
CA SER A 100 3.65 -17.36 5.98
C SER A 100 3.11 -16.40 7.04
N THR A 101 3.95 -15.49 7.54
CA THR A 101 3.54 -14.45 8.48
C THR A 101 2.73 -13.36 7.78
N PRO A 102 1.53 -13.00 8.27
CA PRO A 102 0.75 -11.88 7.75
C PRO A 102 1.52 -10.57 7.73
N CYS A 103 1.32 -9.74 6.68
CA CYS A 103 2.05 -8.49 6.52
C CYS A 103 1.80 -7.50 7.66
N CYS A 104 0.60 -7.49 8.25
CA CYS A 104 0.24 -6.67 9.40
C CYS A 104 1.03 -6.98 10.68
N LYS A 105 1.58 -8.19 10.82
CA LYS A 105 2.42 -8.58 11.97
C LYS A 105 3.88 -8.14 11.82
N ARG A 106 4.23 -7.45 10.73
CA ARG A 106 5.58 -6.92 10.49
C ARG A 106 5.64 -5.46 10.95
N ALA A 107 6.83 -4.99 11.32
CA ALA A 107 7.05 -3.64 11.88
C ALA A 107 6.43 -2.51 11.04
N GLU A 108 6.41 -2.67 9.71
CA GLU A 108 5.97 -1.64 8.78
C GLU A 108 4.63 -1.98 8.12
N ARG A 109 3.91 -2.97 8.68
CA ARG A 109 2.62 -3.48 8.18
C ARG A 109 2.67 -3.86 6.69
N ARG A 110 3.86 -4.21 6.21
CA ARG A 110 4.15 -4.67 4.84
C ARG A 110 5.09 -5.85 4.91
N CYS A 111 4.95 -6.75 3.97
CA CYS A 111 5.84 -7.87 3.79
C CYS A 111 7.11 -7.42 3.05
N ALA A 112 8.27 -7.85 3.56
CA ALA A 112 9.54 -7.67 2.88
C ALA A 112 9.71 -8.76 1.81
N ASN A 113 10.19 -8.38 0.63
CA ASN A 113 10.44 -9.30 -0.46
C ASN A 113 11.75 -10.06 -0.28
N LYS A 114 11.81 -10.96 0.71
CA LYS A 114 12.99 -11.77 1.01
C LYS A 114 13.04 -12.97 0.06
N HIS A 115 14.16 -13.18 -0.63
CA HIS A 115 14.34 -14.30 -1.56
C HIS A 115 14.02 -15.67 -0.92
N SER A 116 14.38 -15.86 0.35
CA SER A 116 14.11 -17.10 1.09
C SER A 116 12.62 -17.42 1.24
N ALA A 117 11.73 -16.41 1.26
CA ALA A 117 10.29 -16.65 1.30
C ALA A 117 9.75 -17.26 0.01
N TRP A 118 10.44 -17.06 -1.11
CA TRP A 118 10.03 -17.47 -2.46
C TRP A 118 10.77 -18.72 -2.96
N GLY A 119 11.48 -19.44 -2.09
CA GLY A 119 12.27 -20.60 -2.46
C GLY A 119 11.47 -21.85 -2.89
N HIS A 120 10.15 -21.83 -2.68
CA HIS A 120 9.27 -22.96 -3.02
C HIS A 120 9.44 -23.36 -4.50
N PRO A 121 9.60 -24.65 -4.84
CA PRO A 121 9.82 -25.09 -6.23
C PRO A 121 8.78 -24.56 -7.21
N ILE A 122 7.50 -24.51 -6.79
CA ILE A 122 6.41 -23.95 -7.59
C ILE A 122 6.66 -22.49 -7.97
N TRP A 123 7.07 -21.64 -7.02
CA TRP A 123 7.35 -20.23 -7.31
C TRP A 123 8.48 -20.06 -8.31
N ARG A 124 9.51 -20.90 -8.22
CA ARG A 124 10.62 -20.94 -9.19
C ARG A 124 10.17 -21.40 -10.57
N VAL A 125 9.35 -22.46 -10.65
CA VAL A 125 8.84 -23.00 -11.91
C VAL A 125 7.92 -22.02 -12.64
N LEU A 126 7.21 -21.18 -11.87
CA LEU A 126 6.32 -20.13 -12.39
C LEU A 126 7.02 -18.77 -12.54
N ASP A 127 8.31 -18.69 -12.25
CA ASP A 127 9.10 -17.46 -12.22
C ASP A 127 8.41 -16.30 -11.48
N PHE A 128 7.78 -16.61 -10.34
CA PHE A 128 7.00 -15.65 -9.59
C PHE A 128 7.68 -15.22 -8.29
N ARG A 129 7.67 -13.90 -8.10
CA ARG A 129 7.98 -13.23 -6.84
C ARG A 129 7.14 -11.96 -6.74
N ALA A 130 6.89 -11.47 -5.53
CA ALA A 130 6.30 -10.15 -5.36
C ALA A 130 7.17 -9.07 -5.99
N TYR A 131 6.54 -7.98 -6.43
CA TYR A 131 7.22 -6.82 -7.00
C TYR A 131 7.71 -5.85 -5.92
N GLY A 132 8.82 -5.17 -6.22
CA GLY A 132 9.43 -4.19 -5.34
C GLY A 132 10.13 -4.80 -4.12
N THR A 133 10.66 -3.94 -3.26
CA THR A 133 11.30 -4.34 -1.99
C THR A 133 10.27 -4.72 -0.93
N ARG A 134 9.03 -4.26 -1.08
CA ARG A 134 7.92 -4.47 -0.15
C ARG A 134 6.61 -4.59 -0.86
N HIS A 135 5.72 -5.38 -0.28
CA HIS A 135 4.38 -5.65 -0.79
C HIS A 135 3.39 -5.79 0.36
N SER A 136 2.10 -5.66 0.04
CA SER A 136 0.99 -5.64 1.00
C SER A 136 0.25 -7.00 1.05
N PHE A 137 0.45 -7.84 0.03
CA PHE A 137 -0.26 -9.11 -0.13
C PHE A 137 0.57 -10.34 0.25
N GLN A 138 -0.10 -11.36 0.76
CA GLN A 138 0.38 -12.74 0.79
C GLN A 138 -0.17 -13.49 -0.43
N TYR A 139 0.59 -14.45 -0.93
CA TYR A 139 0.27 -15.19 -2.14
C TYR A 139 0.25 -16.69 -1.87
N ARG A 140 -0.66 -17.41 -2.52
CA ARG A 140 -0.74 -18.86 -2.45
C ARG A 140 -1.05 -19.43 -3.82
N TYR A 141 -0.44 -20.57 -4.13
CA TYR A 141 -0.77 -21.38 -5.29
C TYR A 141 -1.22 -22.76 -4.85
N ARG A 142 -2.25 -23.29 -5.51
CA ARG A 142 -2.75 -24.65 -5.30
C ARG A 142 -3.10 -25.32 -6.62
N SER A 143 -2.66 -26.55 -6.80
CA SER A 143 -3.01 -27.42 -7.93
C SER A 143 -2.89 -28.89 -7.53
N ALA A 144 -3.97 -29.66 -7.65
CA ALA A 144 -3.96 -31.08 -7.29
C ALA A 144 -3.61 -31.98 -8.49
N ASP A 145 -4.13 -31.64 -9.67
CA ASP A 145 -4.11 -32.50 -10.85
C ASP A 145 -3.17 -32.01 -11.96
N GLY A 146 -2.70 -30.76 -11.89
CA GLY A 146 -1.92 -30.13 -12.95
C GLY A 146 -2.75 -29.64 -14.14
N GLU A 147 -4.09 -29.77 -14.05
CA GLU A 147 -5.06 -29.26 -15.02
C GLU A 147 -5.77 -28.01 -14.50
N HIS A 148 -6.03 -27.97 -13.18
CA HIS A 148 -6.67 -26.86 -12.50
C HIS A 148 -5.70 -26.27 -11.48
N ALA A 149 -5.56 -24.95 -11.50
CA ALA A 149 -4.83 -24.26 -10.47
C ALA A 149 -5.56 -23.01 -9.99
N VAL A 150 -5.33 -22.68 -8.72
CA VAL A 150 -5.82 -21.46 -8.10
C VAL A 150 -4.64 -20.68 -7.57
N PHE A 151 -4.54 -19.43 -8.02
CA PHE A 151 -3.64 -18.44 -7.45
C PHE A 151 -4.44 -17.47 -6.62
N GLU A 152 -4.00 -17.25 -5.39
CA GLU A 152 -4.70 -16.42 -4.43
C GLU A 152 -3.77 -15.32 -3.95
N ALA A 153 -4.29 -14.10 -3.88
CA ALA A 153 -3.65 -12.97 -3.26
C ALA A 153 -4.58 -12.44 -2.16
N ARG A 154 -4.07 -12.32 -0.93
CA ARG A 154 -4.82 -11.72 0.19
C ARG A 154 -4.03 -10.66 0.92
N ALA A 155 -4.70 -9.61 1.37
CA ALA A 155 -4.11 -8.59 2.23
C ALA A 155 -5.14 -8.08 3.24
N ASP A 156 -4.68 -7.85 4.46
CA ASP A 156 -5.35 -6.99 5.43
C ASP A 156 -4.66 -5.63 5.33
N LEU A 157 -5.34 -4.64 4.74
CA LEU A 157 -4.70 -3.40 4.26
C LEU A 157 -4.61 -2.31 5.33
N ASP A 158 -5.43 -2.41 6.37
CA ASP A 158 -5.47 -1.53 7.55
C ASP A 158 -5.28 -2.25 8.89
N CYS A 159 -5.07 -3.56 8.86
CA CYS A 159 -4.75 -4.41 10.02
C CYS A 159 -5.90 -4.57 11.00
N ASP A 160 -7.13 -4.65 10.49
CA ASP A 160 -8.37 -4.84 11.26
C ASP A 160 -8.85 -6.31 11.30
N GLY A 161 -8.13 -7.22 10.63
CA GLY A 161 -8.48 -8.63 10.50
C GLY A 161 -9.38 -8.94 9.29
N VAL A 162 -9.80 -7.93 8.52
CA VAL A 162 -10.60 -8.09 7.30
C VAL A 162 -9.69 -8.17 6.09
N TYR A 163 -9.78 -9.27 5.35
CA TYR A 163 -8.92 -9.50 4.19
C TYR A 163 -9.62 -9.11 2.89
N SER A 164 -8.95 -8.27 2.10
CA SER A 164 -9.18 -8.18 0.66
C SER A 164 -8.56 -9.40 -0.01
N SER A 165 -9.33 -10.05 -0.88
CA SER A 165 -8.96 -11.33 -1.48
C SER A 165 -9.28 -11.38 -2.97
N TYR A 166 -8.28 -11.83 -3.73
CA TYR A 166 -8.34 -11.97 -5.17
C TYR A 166 -7.90 -13.39 -5.55
N GLN A 167 -8.60 -13.98 -6.51
CA GLN A 167 -8.30 -15.31 -7.01
C GLN A 167 -8.21 -15.29 -8.54
N LEU A 168 -7.21 -15.99 -9.06
CA LEU A 168 -7.09 -16.35 -10.47
C LEU A 168 -7.20 -17.87 -10.57
N HIS A 169 -8.27 -18.33 -11.20
CA HIS A 169 -8.50 -19.72 -11.54
C HIS A 169 -7.94 -19.97 -12.93
N VAL A 170 -7.12 -21.00 -13.05
CA VAL A 170 -6.47 -21.43 -14.28
C VAL A 170 -6.96 -22.83 -14.59
N GLN A 171 -7.42 -23.03 -15.82
CA GLN A 171 -7.88 -24.33 -16.29
C GLN A 171 -7.19 -24.66 -17.61
N ARG A 172 -6.51 -25.79 -17.65
CA ARG A 172 -5.93 -26.35 -18.87
C ARG A 172 -6.95 -27.30 -19.50
N ARG A 173 -7.29 -27.09 -20.78
CA ARG A 173 -8.17 -27.97 -21.55
C ARG A 173 -7.62 -28.17 -22.95
N ARG A 174 -7.25 -29.40 -23.32
CA ARG A 174 -6.93 -29.84 -24.70
C ARG A 174 -6.08 -28.81 -25.49
N GLY A 175 -4.91 -28.45 -24.96
CA GLY A 175 -4.01 -27.51 -25.65
C GLY A 175 -4.40 -26.03 -25.54
N ALA A 176 -5.35 -25.67 -24.68
CA ALA A 176 -5.71 -24.29 -24.38
C ALA A 176 -5.70 -24.00 -22.87
N LEU A 177 -5.46 -22.74 -22.52
CA LEU A 177 -5.54 -22.22 -21.16
C LEU A 177 -6.77 -21.32 -21.01
N GLY A 178 -7.64 -21.66 -20.08
CA GLY A 178 -8.75 -20.84 -19.62
C GLY A 178 -8.39 -20.11 -18.32
N PHE A 179 -8.78 -18.84 -18.24
CA PHE A 179 -8.55 -18.02 -17.06
C PHE A 179 -9.87 -17.42 -16.60
N SER A 180 -10.13 -17.46 -15.29
CA SER A 180 -11.21 -16.70 -14.68
C SER A 180 -10.74 -16.02 -13.41
N ARG A 181 -11.16 -14.78 -13.20
CA ARG A 181 -10.85 -14.03 -11.98
C ARG A 181 -12.08 -14.00 -11.08
N ARG A 182 -11.87 -14.22 -9.80
CA ARG A 182 -12.88 -14.01 -8.76
C ARG A 182 -12.34 -12.99 -7.77
N VAL A 183 -13.12 -11.94 -7.55
CA VAL A 183 -12.91 -11.00 -6.45
C VAL A 183 -13.86 -11.44 -5.36
N GLU A 184 -13.34 -11.92 -4.24
CA GLU A 184 -14.17 -12.44 -3.15
C GLU A 184 -14.54 -11.31 -2.20
N ARG A 185 -13.59 -10.43 -1.87
CA ARG A 185 -13.84 -9.15 -1.21
C ARG A 185 -12.92 -8.06 -1.78
N PRO A 186 -13.44 -7.11 -2.58
CA PRO A 186 -12.66 -5.95 -2.95
C PRO A 186 -12.35 -5.11 -1.70
N TYR A 187 -11.28 -4.32 -1.76
CA TYR A 187 -11.07 -3.26 -0.78
C TYR A 187 -12.05 -2.11 -1.08
N GLU A 188 -12.84 -1.70 -0.10
CA GLU A 188 -13.75 -0.55 -0.18
C GLU A 188 -13.06 0.77 0.24
#